data_AF-A0A947E9E0-F1
#
_entry.id   AF-A0A947E9E0-F1
#
_cell.length_a   1.000
_cell.length_b   1.000
_cell.length_c   1.000
_cell.angle_alpha   90.00
_cell.angle_beta   90.00
_cell.angle_gamma   90.00
#
_symmetry.space_group_name_H-M   'P 1'
#
loop_
_entity.id
_entity.type
_entity.pdbx_description
1 polymer ?
#
loop_
_entity_poly.entity_id
_entity_poly.type
_entity_poly.pdbx_seq_one_letter_code
_entity_poly.pdbx_strand_id
1 'polypeptide(L)'
;MSATRLRGLVASTVVVLLLSSCSAARPSWEVWDLTWATAQSAVPSASALVASGESGLCDSGLAQLRSIRSDLVPTPEPLLDETMNDWIETAEGALFACPPVNDESYEAAFAELDQLEAAIESLIAGR
;
A
#
# COMPACT_ATOMS: atom_id res chain seq x y z
N MET A 1 42.94 -19.25 57.09
CA MET A 1 43.05 -18.85 55.67
C MET A 1 41.78 -19.29 54.96
N SER A 2 40.94 -18.34 54.53
CA SER A 2 40.02 -18.46 53.39
C SER A 2 39.24 -17.16 53.31
N ALA A 3 39.63 -16.34 52.34
CA ALA A 3 39.00 -15.10 51.97
C ALA A 3 38.06 -15.38 50.80
N THR A 4 36.80 -14.93 50.86
CA THR A 4 36.09 -14.53 49.65
C THR A 4 35.07 -13.45 50.04
N ARG A 5 35.36 -12.23 49.61
CA ARG A 5 34.55 -11.04 49.85
C ARG A 5 33.34 -11.05 48.91
N LEU A 6 32.13 -11.06 49.45
CA LEU A 6 30.91 -10.70 48.70
C LEU A 6 30.86 -9.18 48.55
N ARG A 7 31.39 -8.68 47.43
CA ARG A 7 31.10 -7.34 46.91
C ARG A 7 30.32 -7.51 45.61
N GLY A 8 29.00 -7.55 45.70
CA GLY A 8 28.09 -7.44 44.56
C GLY A 8 27.31 -6.15 44.70
N LEU A 9 27.89 -5.05 44.21
CA LEU A 9 27.31 -3.72 44.12
C LEU A 9 27.14 -3.44 42.62
N VAL A 10 26.04 -2.77 42.24
CA VAL A 10 25.80 -2.13 40.91
C VAL A 10 25.30 -3.12 39.83
N ALA A 11 24.23 -2.92 39.07
CA ALA A 11 23.39 -1.76 38.75
C ALA A 11 21.94 -2.21 38.52
N SER A 12 20.97 -1.49 39.07
CA SER A 12 19.61 -1.47 38.51
C SER A 12 19.68 -0.80 37.14
N THR A 13 19.70 -1.61 36.09
CA THR A 13 19.58 -1.17 34.71
C THR A 13 18.21 -0.50 34.53
N VAL A 14 18.18 0.83 34.51
CA VAL A 14 17.02 1.59 34.05
C VAL A 14 16.87 1.29 32.56
N VAL A 15 16.00 0.33 32.22
CA VAL A 15 15.57 0.09 30.84
C VAL A 15 14.68 1.27 30.47
N VAL A 16 15.28 2.32 29.90
CA VAL A 16 14.55 3.41 29.27
C VAL A 16 13.87 2.82 28.04
N LEU A 17 12.56 2.60 28.15
CA LEU A 17 11.65 2.30 27.04
C LEU A 17 11.61 3.50 26.09
N LEU A 18 12.61 3.62 25.21
CA LEU A 18 12.53 4.46 24.02
C LEU A 18 11.63 3.76 23.00
N LEU A 19 10.33 3.67 23.29
CA LEU A 19 9.29 3.54 22.28
C LEU A 19 9.14 4.91 21.61
N SER A 20 10.20 5.40 21.00
CA SER A 20 10.15 6.54 20.09
C SER A 20 9.34 6.08 18.88
N SER A 21 8.03 6.34 18.95
CA SER A 21 7.12 6.55 17.83
C SER A 21 7.82 6.40 16.47
N CYS A 22 7.87 5.17 15.96
CA CYS A 22 8.24 4.91 14.58
C CYS A 22 7.02 5.26 13.72
N SER A 23 6.66 6.56 13.72
CA SER A 23 5.84 7.12 12.66
C SER A 23 6.74 7.01 11.44
N ALA A 24 6.48 6.06 10.55
CA ALA A 24 7.08 6.08 9.23
C ALA A 24 6.89 7.50 8.69
N ALA A 25 7.99 8.19 8.39
CA ALA A 25 7.91 9.54 7.86
C ALA A 25 7.13 9.46 6.54
N ARG A 26 6.08 10.26 6.40
CA ARG A 26 5.31 10.34 5.16
C ARG A 26 6.24 10.75 4.02
N PRO A 27 6.10 10.16 2.82
CA PRO A 27 6.93 10.51 1.68
C PRO A 27 6.66 11.95 1.24
N SER A 28 7.62 12.54 0.52
CA SER A 28 7.32 13.76 -0.23
C SER A 28 6.40 13.44 -1.40
N TRP A 29 5.65 14.45 -1.85
CA TRP A 29 4.83 14.36 -3.05
C TRP A 29 5.58 13.86 -4.28
N GLU A 30 6.80 14.35 -4.52
CA GLU A 30 7.60 13.95 -5.68
C GLU A 30 7.98 12.46 -5.66
N VAL A 31 8.33 11.92 -4.48
CA VAL A 31 8.64 10.49 -4.34
C VAL A 31 7.38 9.65 -4.52
N TRP A 32 6.27 10.08 -3.92
CA TRP A 32 5.03 9.33 -3.95
C TRP A 32 4.33 9.38 -5.31
N ASP A 33 4.35 10.52 -6.02
CA ASP A 33 3.74 10.67 -7.36
C ASP A 33 4.33 9.65 -8.36
N LEU A 34 5.63 9.32 -8.23
CA LEU A 34 6.29 8.28 -9.04
C LEU A 34 5.79 6.87 -8.71
N THR A 35 5.65 6.56 -7.41
CA THR A 35 5.09 5.29 -6.95
C THR A 35 3.62 5.15 -7.37
N TRP A 36 2.85 6.24 -7.27
CA TRP A 36 1.46 6.29 -7.68
C TRP A 36 1.29 6.01 -9.17
N ALA A 37 2.06 6.69 -10.03
CA ALA A 37 2.04 6.43 -11.47
C ALA A 37 2.45 4.97 -11.80
N THR A 38 3.39 4.41 -11.04
CA THR A 38 3.77 3.00 -11.18
C THR A 38 2.62 2.08 -10.81
N ALA A 39 1.88 2.38 -9.74
CA ALA A 39 0.72 1.60 -9.30
C ALA A 39 -0.43 1.64 -10.32
N GLN A 40 -0.76 2.82 -10.84
CA GLN A 40 -1.76 2.95 -11.91
C GLN A 40 -1.37 2.10 -13.13
N SER A 41 -0.10 2.12 -13.54
CA SER A 41 0.37 1.32 -14.67
C SER A 41 0.37 -0.20 -14.41
N ALA A 42 0.39 -0.62 -13.14
CA ALA A 42 0.36 -2.02 -12.75
C ALA A 42 -1.05 -2.63 -12.81
N VAL A 43 -2.10 -1.80 -12.79
CA VAL A 43 -3.50 -2.23 -12.90
C VAL A 43 -3.94 -2.06 -14.36
N PRO A 44 -4.04 -3.13 -15.17
CA PRO A 44 -4.45 -3.00 -16.56
C PRO A 44 -5.94 -2.63 -16.64
N SER A 45 -6.35 -1.94 -17.71
CA SER A 45 -7.77 -1.60 -17.90
C SER A 45 -8.64 -2.85 -18.01
N ALA A 46 -9.91 -2.75 -17.60
CA ALA A 46 -10.90 -3.82 -17.76
C ALA A 46 -10.93 -4.36 -19.20
N SER A 47 -10.90 -3.47 -20.19
CA SER A 47 -10.89 -3.81 -21.61
C SER A 47 -9.65 -4.61 -22.04
N ALA A 48 -8.48 -4.29 -21.49
CA ALA A 48 -7.24 -5.01 -21.80
C ALA A 48 -7.26 -6.44 -21.22
N LEU A 49 -7.80 -6.59 -20.00
CA LEU A 49 -7.94 -7.88 -19.32
C LEU A 49 -8.97 -8.78 -20.01
N VAL A 50 -10.10 -8.23 -20.45
CA VAL A 50 -11.10 -8.96 -21.24
C VAL A 50 -10.55 -9.34 -22.62
N ALA A 51 -9.83 -8.43 -23.29
CA ALA A 51 -9.30 -8.68 -24.63
C ALA A 51 -8.17 -9.72 -24.64
N SER A 52 -7.34 -9.78 -23.60
CA SER A 52 -6.31 -10.82 -23.51
C SER A 52 -6.93 -12.20 -23.30
N GLY A 53 -7.98 -12.30 -22.49
CA GLY A 53 -8.54 -13.59 -22.03
C GLY A 53 -7.53 -14.44 -21.25
N GLU A 54 -6.40 -13.84 -20.86
CA GLU A 54 -5.27 -14.51 -20.21
C GLU A 54 -5.17 -14.07 -18.76
N SER A 55 -5.21 -15.05 -17.84
CA SER A 55 -5.02 -14.80 -16.40
C SER A 55 -3.64 -14.25 -16.05
N GLY A 56 -2.66 -14.38 -16.95
CA GLY A 56 -1.30 -13.89 -16.73
C GLY A 56 -1.22 -12.37 -16.54
N LEU A 57 -2.12 -11.58 -17.15
CA LEU A 57 -2.17 -10.14 -16.90
C LEU A 57 -2.69 -9.81 -15.50
N CYS A 58 -3.68 -10.55 -15.01
CA CYS A 58 -4.18 -10.41 -13.65
C CYS A 58 -3.10 -10.75 -12.62
N ASP A 59 -2.45 -11.91 -12.79
CA ASP A 59 -1.41 -12.39 -11.88
C ASP A 59 -0.22 -11.43 -11.84
N SER A 60 0.19 -10.94 -13.00
CA SER A 60 1.28 -9.97 -13.14
C SER A 60 0.93 -8.62 -12.50
N GLY A 61 -0.28 -8.11 -12.73
CA GLY A 61 -0.75 -6.86 -12.12
C GLY A 61 -0.84 -6.99 -10.59
N LEU A 62 -1.41 -8.09 -10.10
CA LEU A 62 -1.56 -8.36 -8.67
C LEU A 62 -0.19 -8.50 -7.97
N ALA A 63 0.75 -9.19 -8.60
CA ALA A 63 2.11 -9.33 -8.07
C ALA A 63 2.82 -7.97 -7.98
N GLN A 64 2.71 -7.14 -9.03
CA GLN A 64 3.31 -5.80 -9.05
C GLN A 64 2.68 -4.89 -7.99
N LEU A 65 1.35 -4.83 -7.92
CA LEU A 65 0.65 -4.01 -6.94
C LEU A 65 1.02 -4.38 -5.49
N ARG A 66 1.09 -5.67 -5.19
CA ARG A 66 1.52 -6.15 -3.88
C ARG A 66 2.97 -5.81 -3.57
N SER A 67 3.85 -5.78 -4.58
CA SER A 67 5.26 -5.43 -4.38
C SER A 67 5.48 -3.95 -4.04
N ILE A 68 4.61 -3.05 -4.51
CA ILE A 68 4.73 -1.60 -4.32
C ILE A 68 3.79 -1.07 -3.22
N ARG A 69 2.92 -1.91 -2.66
CA ARG A 69 1.92 -1.52 -1.65
C ARG A 69 2.54 -0.80 -0.46
N SER A 70 3.70 -1.25 0.04
CA SER A 70 4.38 -0.62 1.17
C SER A 70 4.90 0.79 0.87
N ASP A 71 5.02 1.14 -0.41
CA ASP A 71 5.54 2.43 -0.86
C ASP A 71 4.38 3.41 -1.21
N LEU A 72 3.16 2.89 -1.34
CA LEU A 72 1.93 3.68 -1.54
C LEU A 72 1.36 4.23 -0.23
N VAL A 73 1.57 3.52 0.89
CA VAL A 73 1.08 3.89 2.21
C VAL A 73 2.20 3.87 3.27
N PRO A 74 2.34 4.92 4.11
CA PRO A 74 1.46 6.09 4.19
C PRO A 74 1.64 7.04 3.01
N THR A 75 0.56 7.72 2.64
CA THR A 75 0.57 8.75 1.60
C THR A 75 1.23 10.05 2.11
N PRO A 76 1.56 11.03 1.25
CA PRO A 76 2.13 12.33 1.68
C PRO A 76 1.21 13.10 2.63
N GLU A 77 -0.10 12.99 2.44
CA GLU A 77 -1.13 13.68 3.23
C GLU A 77 -2.09 12.69 3.89
N PRO A 78 -2.31 12.73 5.22
CA PRO A 78 -3.18 11.78 5.92
C PRO A 78 -4.59 11.61 5.32
N LEU A 79 -5.13 12.67 4.74
CA LEU A 79 -6.45 12.69 4.12
C LEU A 79 -6.56 11.79 2.88
N LEU A 80 -5.43 11.38 2.28
CA LEU A 80 -5.39 10.44 1.15
C LEU A 80 -5.34 8.97 1.59
N ASP A 81 -4.99 8.68 2.85
CA ASP A 81 -4.69 7.30 3.26
C ASP A 81 -5.91 6.39 3.13
N GLU A 82 -7.11 6.85 3.49
CA GLU A 82 -8.33 6.07 3.38
C GLU A 82 -8.63 5.75 1.91
N THR A 83 -8.71 6.77 1.04
CA THR A 83 -8.98 6.60 -0.38
C THR A 83 -7.91 5.74 -1.09
N MET A 84 -6.64 5.85 -0.70
CA MET A 84 -5.57 5.03 -1.24
C MET A 84 -5.70 3.56 -0.80
N ASN A 85 -6.08 3.29 0.46
CA ASN A 85 -6.33 1.92 0.91
C ASN A 85 -7.53 1.31 0.17
N ASP A 86 -8.62 2.07 0.00
CA ASP A 86 -9.79 1.62 -0.76
C ASP A 86 -9.41 1.29 -2.21
N TRP A 87 -8.62 2.14 -2.87
CA TRP A 87 -8.14 1.88 -4.23
C TRP A 87 -7.29 0.60 -4.31
N ILE A 88 -6.37 0.40 -3.37
CA ILE A 88 -5.54 -0.81 -3.30
C ILE A 88 -6.41 -2.06 -3.10
N GLU A 89 -7.37 -2.01 -2.18
CA GLU A 89 -8.24 -3.16 -1.89
C GLU A 89 -9.14 -3.53 -3.07
N THR A 90 -9.75 -2.53 -3.71
CA THR A 90 -10.58 -2.73 -4.90
C THR A 90 -9.74 -3.24 -6.08
N ALA A 91 -8.53 -2.73 -6.28
CA ALA A 91 -7.63 -3.17 -7.35
C ALA A 91 -7.15 -4.60 -7.12
N GLU A 92 -6.70 -4.94 -5.90
CA GLU A 92 -6.31 -6.30 -5.53
C GLU A 92 -7.49 -7.27 -5.68
N GLY A 93 -8.71 -6.86 -5.29
CA GLY A 93 -9.92 -7.65 -5.42
C GLY A 93 -10.28 -7.94 -6.89
N ALA A 94 -10.24 -6.91 -7.75
CA ALA A 94 -10.52 -7.05 -9.17
C ALA A 94 -9.49 -7.95 -9.87
N LEU A 95 -8.20 -7.74 -9.61
CA LEU A 95 -7.12 -8.54 -10.19
C LEU A 95 -7.13 -9.99 -9.65
N PHE A 96 -7.48 -10.19 -8.38
CA PHE A 96 -7.62 -11.53 -7.81
C PHE A 96 -8.81 -12.29 -8.40
N ALA A 97 -9.96 -11.60 -8.59
CA ALA A 97 -11.13 -12.19 -9.22
C ALA A 97 -10.79 -12.66 -10.63
N CYS A 98 -10.08 -11.82 -11.40
CA CYS A 98 -9.63 -12.01 -12.78
C CYS A 98 -10.81 -12.33 -13.72
N PRO A 99 -11.00 -11.62 -14.84
CA PRO A 99 -12.33 -11.42 -15.43
C PRO A 99 -13.11 -12.72 -15.59
N PRO A 100 -14.21 -12.92 -14.84
CA PRO A 100 -15.20 -13.91 -15.21
C PRO A 100 -15.92 -13.36 -16.45
N VAL A 101 -16.08 -14.20 -17.48
CA VAL A 101 -16.78 -13.78 -18.70
C VAL A 101 -18.21 -13.37 -18.35
N ASN A 102 -18.55 -12.08 -18.54
CA ASN A 102 -19.84 -11.44 -18.24
C ASN A 102 -20.20 -11.34 -16.74
N ASP A 103 -19.28 -10.83 -15.90
CA ASP A 103 -19.59 -10.52 -14.50
C ASP A 103 -19.74 -9.01 -14.27
N GLU A 104 -20.97 -8.58 -13.97
CA GLU A 104 -21.29 -7.18 -13.64
C GLU A 104 -20.50 -6.66 -12.44
N SER A 105 -20.09 -7.55 -11.51
CA SER A 105 -19.27 -7.16 -10.37
C SER A 105 -17.84 -6.78 -10.77
N TYR A 106 -17.33 -7.35 -11.86
CA TYR A 106 -16.01 -7.03 -12.38
C TYR A 106 -16.00 -5.64 -13.04
N GLU A 107 -17.01 -5.33 -13.84
CA GLU A 107 -17.16 -3.99 -14.43
C GLU A 107 -17.39 -2.92 -13.35
N ALA A 108 -18.19 -3.24 -12.33
CA ALA A 108 -18.42 -2.36 -11.19
C ALA A 108 -17.12 -2.03 -10.44
N ALA A 109 -16.25 -3.03 -10.21
CA ALA A 109 -14.97 -2.82 -9.53
C ALA A 109 -14.05 -1.85 -10.30
N PHE A 110 -13.99 -1.95 -11.63
CA PHE A 110 -13.20 -1.00 -12.43
C PHE A 110 -13.82 0.40 -12.48
N ALA A 111 -15.15 0.50 -12.52
CA ALA A 111 -15.82 1.80 -12.41
C ALA A 111 -15.62 2.46 -11.04
N GLU A 112 -15.46 1.67 -9.97
CA GLU A 112 -15.09 2.13 -8.64
C GLU A 112 -13.63 2.59 -8.59
N LEU A 113 -12.70 1.85 -9.20
CA LEU A 113 -11.31 2.29 -9.34
C LEU A 113 -11.20 3.65 -10.02
N ASP A 114 -11.89 3.86 -11.14
CA ASP A 114 -11.89 5.13 -11.86
C ASP A 114 -12.39 6.30 -10.96
N GLN A 115 -13.37 6.04 -10.09
CA GLN A 115 -13.88 7.04 -9.14
C GLN A 115 -12.88 7.35 -8.03
N LEU A 116 -12.21 6.32 -7.50
CA LEU A 116 -11.19 6.47 -6.47
C LEU A 116 -9.96 7.20 -7.01
N GLU A 117 -9.52 6.89 -8.24
CA GLU A 117 -8.45 7.62 -8.91
C GLU A 117 -8.81 9.09 -9.11
N ALA A 118 -10.02 9.40 -9.59
CA ALA A 118 -10.47 10.77 -9.74
C ALA A 118 -10.53 11.53 -8.39
N ALA A 119 -10.91 10.84 -7.29
CA ALA A 119 -10.89 11.43 -5.95
C ALA A 119 -9.46 11.75 -5.49
N ILE A 120 -8.52 10.81 -5.69
CA ILE A 120 -7.09 11.01 -5.40
C ILE A 120 -6.55 12.17 -6.22
N GLU A 121 -6.81 12.22 -7.53
CA GLU A 121 -6.37 13.30 -8.43
C GLU A 121 -6.94 14.66 -8.03
N SER A 122 -8.21 14.72 -7.61
CA SER A 122 -8.81 15.96 -7.12
C SER A 122 -8.12 16.47 -5.86
N LEU A 123 -7.70 15.58 -4.97
CA LEU A 123 -6.99 15.92 -3.75
C LEU A 123 -5.54 16.34 -4.05
N ILE A 124 -4.89 15.69 -5.01
CA ILE A 124 -3.58 16.09 -5.54
C ILE A 124 -3.64 17.47 -6.18
N ALA A 125 -4.68 17.79 -6.96
CA ALA A 125 -4.82 19.08 -7.63
C ALA A 125 -5.13 20.24 -6.67
N GLY A 126 -5.70 19.94 -5.51
CA GLY A 126 -6.02 20.92 -4.47
C GLY A 126 -4.88 21.25 -3.50
N ARG A 127 -3.71 20.60 -3.65
CA ARG A 127 -2.49 20.85 -2.87
C ARG A 127 -1.84 22.19 -3.21
#